data_AF-A0A257WLF2-F1
#
_entry.id   AF-A0A257WLF2-F1
#
_cell.length_a   1.000
_cell.length_b   1.000
_cell.length_c   1.000
_cell.angle_alpha   90.00
_cell.angle_beta   90.00
_cell.angle_gamma   90.00
#
_symmetry.space_group_name_H-M   'P 1'
#
loop_
_entity.id
_entity.type
_entity.pdbx_description
1 polymer ?
#
loop_
_entity_poly.entity_id
_entity_poly.type
_entity_poly.pdbx_seq_one_letter_code
_entity_poly.pdbx_strand_id
1 'polypeptide(L)'
;AGRKAISQLGGDHGAMKTPTLREIAKSGPYMHNGSLKTLEEVVVHYNKGGNGNEYQDEEIFPLKLSPEEVADLVTFMTEGLSSSSYPMVAPPELPK
;
A
#
# COMPACT_ATOMS: atom_id res chain seq x y z
N ALA A 1 3.67 -10.39 -14.53
CA ALA A 1 5.02 -10.50 -13.95
C ALA A 1 5.16 -9.55 -12.77
N GLY A 2 5.77 -10.05 -11.69
CA GLY A 2 6.11 -9.38 -10.43
C GLY A 2 7.38 -10.07 -9.94
N ARG A 3 7.36 -10.71 -8.76
CA ARG A 3 8.47 -11.55 -8.29
C ARG A 3 8.89 -12.66 -9.26
N LYS A 4 7.96 -13.24 -10.03
CA LYS A 4 8.26 -14.26 -11.07
C LYS A 4 9.35 -13.82 -12.06
N ALA A 5 9.48 -12.52 -12.35
CA ALA A 5 10.53 -12.04 -13.26
C ALA A 5 11.95 -12.31 -12.73
N ILE A 6 12.08 -12.50 -11.41
CA ILE A 6 13.33 -12.81 -10.72
C ILE A 6 13.43 -14.29 -10.38
N SER A 7 12.37 -14.88 -9.81
CA SER A 7 12.40 -16.27 -9.31
C SER A 7 12.14 -17.34 -10.36
N GLN A 8 11.49 -16.97 -11.48
CA GLN A 8 11.00 -17.87 -12.52
C GLN A 8 9.93 -18.90 -12.06
N LEU A 9 9.46 -18.82 -10.82
CA LEU A 9 8.43 -19.72 -10.29
C LEU A 9 7.03 -19.28 -10.73
N GLY A 10 6.18 -20.26 -11.09
CA GLY A 10 4.81 -20.01 -11.51
C GLY A 10 3.97 -19.28 -10.45
N GLY A 11 4.08 -19.71 -9.18
CA GLY A 11 3.35 -19.13 -8.05
C GLY A 11 3.73 -17.69 -7.70
N ASP A 12 4.87 -17.20 -8.17
CA ASP A 12 5.30 -15.81 -7.94
C ASP A 12 4.72 -14.82 -8.99
N HIS A 13 3.76 -15.27 -9.81
CA HIS A 13 3.16 -14.42 -10.82
C HIS A 13 2.30 -13.34 -10.18
N GLY A 14 2.65 -12.07 -10.39
CA GLY A 14 1.91 -10.94 -9.83
C GLY A 14 2.25 -10.64 -8.35
N ALA A 15 2.97 -11.53 -7.66
CA ALA A 15 3.46 -11.28 -6.31
C ALA A 15 4.36 -10.05 -6.27
N MET A 16 4.10 -9.15 -5.31
CA MET A 16 4.87 -7.94 -5.06
C MET A 16 5.43 -7.96 -3.64
N LYS A 17 6.53 -7.23 -3.40
CA LYS A 17 7.02 -7.02 -2.05
C LYS A 17 5.99 -6.22 -1.25
N THR A 18 5.62 -6.70 -0.07
CA THR A 18 4.81 -5.93 0.90
C THR A 18 5.57 -4.67 1.30
N PRO A 19 5.03 -3.46 1.05
CA PRO A 19 5.70 -2.21 1.38
C PRO A 19 5.63 -1.94 2.89
N THR A 20 6.52 -1.08 3.37
CA THR A 20 6.39 -0.51 4.73
C THR A 20 5.27 0.52 4.77
N LEU A 21 4.57 0.64 5.90
CA LEU A 21 3.49 1.62 6.07
C LEU A 21 3.89 2.87 6.89
N ARG A 22 5.17 3.03 7.22
CA ARG A 22 5.65 4.25 7.89
C ARG A 22 5.53 5.43 6.95
N GLU A 23 4.99 6.55 7.44
CA GLU A 23 4.78 7.79 6.67
C GLU A 23 3.87 7.60 5.44
N ILE A 24 3.04 6.56 5.41
CA ILE A 24 2.24 6.17 4.23
C ILE A 24 1.28 7.28 3.78
N ALA A 25 0.87 8.15 4.69
CA ALA A 25 0.05 9.32 4.38
C ALA A 25 0.69 10.27 3.34
N LYS A 26 2.02 10.24 3.19
CA LYS A 26 2.80 11.18 2.35
C LYS A 26 3.30 10.57 1.04
N SER A 27 3.00 9.31 0.77
CA SER A 27 3.56 8.56 -0.36
C SER A 27 2.54 8.17 -1.42
N GLY A 28 1.38 8.82 -1.46
CA GLY A 28 0.40 8.60 -2.52
C GLY A 28 0.95 8.99 -3.90
N PRO A 29 0.42 8.44 -4.99
CA PRO A 29 -0.63 7.41 -5.05
C PRO A 29 -0.12 6.01 -4.64
N TYR A 30 -1.05 5.12 -4.32
CA TYR A 30 -0.82 3.82 -3.69
C TYR A 30 -0.86 2.65 -4.66
N MET A 31 -0.50 1.47 -4.15
CA MET A 31 -0.25 0.24 -4.91
C MET A 31 1.04 0.29 -5.73
N HIS A 32 1.47 -0.84 -6.28
CA HIS A 32 2.74 -0.94 -7.02
C HIS A 32 2.77 -0.13 -8.33
N ASN A 33 1.60 0.28 -8.83
CA ASN A 33 1.41 1.01 -10.08
C ASN A 33 0.73 2.37 -9.87
N GLY A 34 0.54 2.83 -8.63
CA GLY A 34 -0.10 4.11 -8.34
C GLY A 34 -1.59 4.16 -8.72
N SER A 35 -2.29 3.03 -8.77
CA SER A 35 -3.67 2.96 -9.24
C SER A 35 -4.70 3.59 -8.31
N LEU A 36 -4.41 3.64 -7.00
CA LEU A 36 -5.33 4.16 -5.98
C LEU A 36 -4.80 5.49 -5.45
N LYS A 37 -5.67 6.49 -5.34
CA LYS A 37 -5.30 7.86 -4.98
C LYS A 37 -5.30 8.09 -3.47
N THR A 38 -6.12 7.34 -2.73
CA THR A 38 -6.36 7.56 -1.30
C THR A 38 -6.13 6.27 -0.50
N LEU A 39 -5.80 6.42 0.79
CA LEU A 39 -5.71 5.29 1.71
C LEU A 39 -7.08 4.62 1.91
N GLU A 40 -8.16 5.40 1.87
CA GLU A 40 -9.53 4.88 1.90
C GLU A 40 -9.78 3.89 0.75
N GLU A 41 -9.40 4.25 -0.48
CA GLU A 41 -9.51 3.35 -1.64
C GLU A 41 -8.71 2.06 -1.44
N VAL A 42 -7.53 2.13 -0.80
CA VAL A 42 -6.70 0.97 -0.47
C VAL A 42 -7.42 0.08 0.54
N VAL A 43 -7.93 0.64 1.64
CA VAL A 43 -8.66 -0.14 2.66
C VAL A 43 -9.90 -0.78 2.07
N VAL A 44 -10.67 -0.03 1.27
CA VAL A 44 -11.86 -0.55 0.58
C VAL A 44 -11.51 -1.67 -0.41
N HIS A 45 -10.37 -1.58 -1.12
CA HIS A 45 -9.90 -2.65 -2.01
C HIS A 45 -9.66 -3.96 -1.24
N TYR A 46 -8.96 -3.90 -0.11
CA TYR A 46 -8.73 -5.09 0.71
C TYR A 46 -9.99 -5.57 1.43
N ASN A 47 -10.87 -4.66 1.88
CA ASN A 47 -12.13 -5.03 2.53
C ASN A 47 -13.06 -5.82 1.59
N LYS A 48 -12.99 -5.56 0.27
CA LYS A 48 -13.69 -6.31 -0.78
C LYS A 48 -13.07 -7.69 -1.09
N GLY A 49 -11.89 -8.00 -0.55
CA GLY A 49 -11.16 -9.23 -0.85
C GLY A 49 -10.42 -9.16 -2.19
N GLY A 50 -9.91 -8.00 -2.57
CA GLY A 50 -9.13 -7.84 -3.81
C GLY A 50 -9.99 -7.82 -5.07
N ASN A 51 -9.40 -8.29 -6.18
CA ASN A 51 -10.02 -8.26 -7.52
C ASN A 51 -10.35 -9.66 -8.08
N GLY A 52 -10.07 -10.73 -7.33
CA GLY A 52 -10.43 -12.11 -7.70
C GLY A 52 -9.72 -12.64 -8.95
N ASN A 53 -8.46 -12.24 -9.18
CA ASN A 53 -7.68 -12.75 -10.31
C ASN A 53 -7.10 -14.15 -10.02
N GLU A 54 -6.73 -14.90 -11.07
CA GLU A 54 -6.20 -16.27 -10.99
C GLU A 54 -4.97 -16.41 -10.08
N TYR A 55 -4.18 -15.35 -9.90
CA TYR A 55 -2.96 -15.33 -9.11
C TYR A 55 -3.13 -14.58 -7.77
N GLN A 56 -4.36 -14.35 -7.34
CA GLN A 56 -4.62 -13.75 -6.04
C GLN A 56 -4.23 -14.72 -4.92
N ASP A 57 -3.58 -14.19 -3.89
CA ASP A 57 -3.23 -14.95 -2.70
C ASP A 57 -4.51 -15.37 -1.96
N GLU A 58 -4.55 -16.62 -1.47
CA GLU A 58 -5.70 -17.20 -0.77
C GLU A 58 -6.02 -16.46 0.53
N GLU A 59 -5.04 -15.77 1.12
CA GLU A 59 -5.22 -14.94 2.32
C GLU A 59 -5.89 -13.58 2.01
N ILE A 60 -6.16 -13.27 0.75
CA ILE A 60 -6.92 -12.08 0.34
C ILE A 60 -8.39 -12.44 0.14
N PHE A 61 -9.20 -12.17 1.17
CA PHE A 61 -10.63 -12.41 1.21
C PHE A 61 -11.38 -11.22 1.84
N PRO A 62 -12.71 -11.10 1.66
CA PRO A 62 -13.47 -9.98 2.22
C PRO A 62 -13.35 -9.91 3.75
N LEU A 63 -12.92 -8.77 4.26
CA LEU A 63 -12.65 -8.57 5.69
C LEU A 63 -13.92 -8.23 6.49
N LYS A 64 -14.97 -7.75 5.81
CA LYS A 64 -16.26 -7.34 6.40
C LYS A 64 -16.12 -6.24 7.45
N LEU A 65 -15.15 -5.34 7.26
CA LEU A 65 -15.01 -4.16 8.10
C LEU A 65 -16.24 -3.27 7.95
N SER A 66 -16.73 -2.80 9.09
CA SER A 66 -17.74 -1.75 9.17
C SER A 66 -17.17 -0.40 8.66
N PRO A 67 -18.04 0.56 8.30
CA PRO A 67 -17.58 1.89 7.91
C PRO A 67 -16.73 2.59 8.99
N GLU A 68 -17.01 2.32 10.27
CA GLU A 68 -16.26 2.86 11.40
C GLU A 68 -14.85 2.26 11.47
N GLU A 69 -14.71 0.93 11.37
CA GLU A 69 -13.40 0.26 11.37
C GLU A 69 -12.53 0.68 10.17
N VAL A 70 -13.14 0.96 9.02
CA VAL A 70 -12.43 1.51 7.86
C VAL A 70 -11.88 2.90 8.18
N ALA A 71 -12.70 3.78 8.74
CA ALA A 71 -12.29 5.13 9.11
C ALA A 71 -11.20 5.14 10.20
N ASP A 72 -11.32 4.25 11.19
CA ASP A 72 -10.33 4.08 12.25
C ASP A 72 -8.99 3.60 11.71
N LEU A 73 -9.00 2.64 10.78
CA LEU A 73 -7.78 2.13 10.14
C LEU A 73 -7.11 3.22 9.30
N VAL A 74 -7.89 4.00 8.55
CA VAL A 74 -7.35 5.15 7.79
C VAL A 74 -6.74 6.17 8.73
N THR A 75 -7.42 6.51 9.83
CA THR A 75 -6.92 7.43 10.87
C THR A 75 -5.60 6.92 11.47
N PHE A 76 -5.52 5.64 11.80
CA PHE A 76 -4.30 5.03 12.31
C PHE A 76 -3.15 5.13 11.30
N MET A 77 -3.41 4.90 10.02
CA MET A 77 -2.38 5.05 8.98
C MET A 77 -1.97 6.50 8.75
N THR A 78 -2.88 7.46 8.87
CA THR A 78 -2.58 8.87 8.65
C THR A 78 -1.87 9.52 9.82
N GLU A 79 -2.25 9.16 11.04
CA GLU A 79 -1.78 9.81 12.27
C GLU A 79 -0.82 8.92 13.06
N GLY A 80 -1.21 7.66 13.30
CA GLY A 80 -0.46 6.72 14.12
C GLY A 80 0.84 6.21 13.48
N LEU A 81 0.92 6.20 12.15
CA LEU A 81 2.12 5.79 11.39
C LEU A 81 2.94 6.98 10.86
N SER A 82 2.57 8.20 11.26
CA SER A 82 3.23 9.44 10.86
C SER A 82 4.02 10.03 12.02
N SER A 83 5.25 10.46 11.74
CA SER A 83 6.07 11.23 12.67
C SER A 83 5.61 12.68 12.71
N SER A 84 5.64 13.27 13.90
CA SER A 84 5.44 14.71 14.12
C SER A 84 6.54 15.55 13.47
N SER A 85 7.71 14.95 13.22
CA SER A 85 8.82 15.56 12.49
C SER A 85 9.23 14.67 11.32
N TYR A 86 8.98 15.14 10.10
CA TYR A 86 9.45 14.50 8.89
C TYR A 86 10.66 15.28 8.36
N PRO A 87 11.79 14.62 8.06
CA PRO A 87 13.01 15.30 7.66
C PRO A 87 12.85 15.87 6.24
N MET A 88 12.32 17.08 6.11
CA MET A 88 12.40 17.87 4.90
C MET A 88 13.78 18.51 4.84
N VAL A 89 14.70 17.85 4.13
CA VAL A 89 16.06 18.35 3.90
C VAL A 89 16.03 19.32 2.74
N ALA A 90 16.46 20.57 2.96
CA ALA A 90 16.61 21.54 1.89
C ALA A 90 17.67 21.05 0.88
N PRO A 91 17.47 21.26 -0.44
CA PRO A 91 18.48 20.93 -1.42
C PRO A 91 19.82 21.60 -1.09
N PRO A 92 20.96 20.89 -1.18
CA PRO A 92 22.26 21.51 -0.95
C PRO A 92 22.59 22.50 -2.08
N GLU A 93 23.45 23.47 -1.80
CA GLU A 93 24.05 24.28 -2.86
C GLU A 93 25.02 23.40 -3.67
N LEU A 94 24.77 23.28 -4.98
CA LEU A 94 25.63 22.50 -5.87
C LEU A 94 26.87 23.34 -6.27
N PRO A 95 28.05 22.72 -6.38
CA PRO A 95 29.20 23.38 -6.98
C PRO A 95 28.92 23.75 -8.43
N LYS A 96 29.49 24.87 -8.89
CA LYS A 96 29.44 25.33 -10.28
C LYS A 96 30.35 24.51 -11.19
#